data_AF-A0A6P2C7M3-F1
#
_entry.id   AF-A0A6P2C7M3-F1
#
_cell.length_a   1.000
_cell.length_b   1.000
_cell.length_c   1.000
_cell.angle_alpha   90.00
_cell.angle_beta   90.00
_cell.angle_gamma   90.00
#
_symmetry.space_group_name_H-M   'P 1'
#
loop_
_entity.id
_entity.type
_entity.pdbx_description
1 polymer ?
#
loop_
_entity_poly.entity_id
_entity_poly.type
_entity_poly.pdbx_seq_one_letter_code
_entity_poly.pdbx_strand_id
1 'polypeptide(L)'
;MTYADMAAAFEKVTGHPARYVDTDLDTYWNSPDLKGLADHPAGYNADPNDKSTMSFRDNFTGFWNMWKHGIITRDYALLDEIHPNRIRSAEQWFRREDRLGRELGKGSLWERVQPENWSVDSAILKSSADFRTGRL
;
A
#
# COMPACT_ATOMS: atom_id res chain seq x y z
N MET A 1 1.00 -16.47 0.61
CA MET A 1 1.70 -15.42 1.35
C MET A 1 0.71 -14.77 2.29
N THR A 2 0.97 -14.89 3.59
CA THR A 2 0.17 -14.29 4.66
C THR A 2 0.70 -12.89 5.00
N TYR A 3 -0.03 -12.11 5.81
CA TYR A 3 0.50 -10.85 6.34
C TYR A 3 1.70 -11.05 7.28
N ALA A 4 1.76 -12.18 7.99
CA ALA A 4 2.91 -12.53 8.82
C ALA A 4 4.16 -12.82 7.95
N ASP A 5 4.00 -13.45 6.79
CA ASP A 5 5.10 -13.68 5.85
C ASP A 5 5.69 -12.35 5.36
N MET A 6 4.86 -11.33 5.15
CA MET A 6 5.33 -9.99 4.76
C MET A 6 6.13 -9.32 5.87
N ALA A 7 5.67 -9.38 7.12
CA ALA A 7 6.41 -8.84 8.27
C ALA A 7 7.76 -9.56 8.43
N ALA A 8 7.78 -10.89 8.37
CA ALA A 8 9.01 -11.67 8.45
C ALA A 8 9.99 -11.35 7.31
N ALA A 9 9.48 -11.15 6.08
CA ALA A 9 10.31 -10.75 4.95
C ALA A 9 10.90 -9.33 5.14
N PHE A 10 10.13 -8.39 5.67
CA PHE A 10 10.61 -7.04 5.98
C PHE A 10 11.71 -7.08 7.04
N GLU A 11 11.49 -7.80 8.13
CA GLU A 11 12.48 -7.97 9.20
C GLU A 11 13.76 -8.60 8.69
N LYS A 12 13.66 -9.65 7.88
CA LYS A 12 14.82 -10.31 7.27
C LYS A 12 15.65 -9.40 6.37
N VAL A 13 15.01 -8.46 5.67
CA VAL A 13 15.71 -7.54 4.75
C VAL A 13 16.28 -6.33 5.47
N THR A 14 15.55 -5.79 6.43
CA THR A 14 15.94 -4.56 7.13
C THR A 14 16.77 -4.81 8.39
N GLY A 15 16.66 -5.99 9.00
CA GLY A 15 17.23 -6.30 10.31
C GLY A 15 16.43 -5.71 11.48
N HIS A 16 15.29 -5.07 11.22
CA HIS A 16 14.46 -4.43 12.22
C HIS A 16 13.20 -5.27 12.51
N PRO A 17 12.86 -5.53 13.79
CA PRO A 17 11.69 -6.31 14.15
C PRO A 17 10.41 -5.79 13.50
N ALA A 18 9.62 -6.69 12.93
CA ALA A 18 8.36 -6.34 12.30
C ALA A 18 7.25 -7.30 12.69
N ARG A 19 6.04 -6.75 12.87
CA ARG A 19 4.85 -7.56 13.13
C ARG A 19 3.67 -7.05 12.33
N TYR A 20 2.83 -7.97 11.91
CA TYR A 20 1.50 -7.62 11.42
C TYR A 20 0.59 -7.31 12.62
N VAL A 21 -0.13 -6.20 12.54
CA VAL A 21 -1.15 -5.81 13.52
C VAL A 21 -2.51 -5.90 12.82
N ASP A 22 -3.29 -6.91 13.17
CA ASP A 22 -4.68 -6.99 12.70
C ASP A 22 -5.47 -5.85 13.34
N THR A 23 -5.94 -4.94 12.50
CA THR A 23 -6.67 -3.73 12.88
C THR A 23 -8.07 -3.85 12.30
N ASP A 24 -9.09 -3.66 13.13
CA ASP A 24 -10.46 -3.66 12.65
C ASP A 24 -10.73 -2.42 11.78
N LEU A 25 -11.73 -2.52 10.90
CA LEU A 25 -12.02 -1.49 9.92
C LEU A 25 -12.45 -0.17 10.56
N ASP A 26 -13.18 -0.21 11.68
CA ASP A 26 -13.62 1.01 12.35
C ASP A 26 -12.43 1.75 12.94
N THR A 27 -11.51 1.04 13.60
CA THR A 27 -10.25 1.61 14.08
C THR A 27 -9.41 2.15 12.92
N TYR A 28 -9.28 1.39 11.83
CA TYR A 28 -8.53 1.81 10.63
C TYR A 28 -9.08 3.12 10.04
N TRP A 29 -10.39 3.23 9.86
CA TRP A 29 -11.03 4.42 9.29
C TRP A 29 -11.07 5.62 10.23
N ASN A 30 -11.00 5.39 11.53
CA ASN A 30 -10.92 6.46 12.53
C ASN A 30 -9.48 6.89 12.86
N SER A 31 -8.46 6.28 12.24
CA SER A 31 -7.07 6.69 12.44
C SER A 31 -6.84 8.15 12.04
N PRO A 32 -5.92 8.88 12.71
CA PRO A 32 -5.66 10.29 12.44
C PRO A 32 -5.37 10.59 10.97
N ASP A 33 -4.68 9.69 10.28
CA ASP A 33 -4.23 9.87 8.90
C ASP A 33 -5.34 9.64 7.86
N LEU A 34 -6.40 8.89 8.21
CA LEU A 34 -7.45 8.49 7.27
C LEU A 34 -8.82 9.10 7.57
N LYS A 35 -9.09 9.50 8.82
CA LYS A 35 -10.41 10.01 9.23
C LYS A 35 -10.90 11.17 8.36
N GLY A 36 -10.00 12.07 7.96
CA GLY A 36 -10.33 13.19 7.07
C GLY A 36 -10.54 12.79 5.62
N LEU A 37 -10.02 11.64 5.17
CA LEU A 37 -10.11 11.15 3.79
C LEU A 37 -11.23 10.13 3.57
N ALA A 38 -11.67 9.45 4.63
CA ALA A 38 -12.56 8.30 4.56
C ALA A 38 -13.83 8.56 3.74
N ASP A 39 -14.44 9.73 3.90
CA ASP A 39 -15.73 10.04 3.28
C ASP A 39 -15.59 10.82 1.94
N HIS A 40 -14.36 11.07 1.48
CA HIS A 40 -14.11 11.68 0.16
C HIS A 40 -14.26 10.67 -0.99
N PRO A 41 -14.52 11.13 -2.23
CA PRO A 41 -14.60 10.25 -3.39
C PRO A 41 -13.31 9.43 -3.59
N ALA A 42 -13.49 8.12 -3.81
CA ALA A 42 -12.36 7.21 -4.05
C ALA A 42 -11.63 7.52 -5.36
N GLY A 43 -12.38 7.88 -6.41
CA GLY A 43 -11.82 8.29 -7.69
C GLY A 43 -11.30 9.72 -7.67
N TYR A 44 -10.10 9.95 -8.21
CA TYR A 44 -9.41 11.24 -8.18
C TYR A 44 -10.30 12.42 -8.64
N ASN A 45 -10.96 12.25 -9.79
CA ASN A 45 -11.87 13.22 -10.43
C ASN A 45 -13.37 12.87 -10.26
N ALA A 46 -13.73 11.95 -9.37
CA ALA A 46 -15.12 11.51 -9.23
C ALA A 46 -16.00 12.64 -8.64
N ASP A 47 -17.16 12.89 -9.26
CA ASP A 47 -18.12 13.88 -8.77
C ASP A 47 -18.78 13.35 -7.48
N PRO A 48 -18.65 14.05 -6.34
CA PRO A 48 -19.29 13.64 -5.10
C PRO A 48 -20.83 13.59 -5.18
N ASN A 49 -21.45 14.24 -6.18
CA ASN A 49 -22.90 14.24 -6.37
C ASN A 49 -23.39 13.13 -7.31
N ASP A 50 -22.49 12.39 -7.96
CA ASP A 50 -22.87 11.23 -8.77
C ASP A 50 -23.30 10.09 -7.83
N LYS A 51 -24.48 9.52 -8.08
CA LYS A 51 -25.04 8.42 -7.28
C LYS A 51 -24.20 7.14 -7.31
N SER A 52 -23.33 6.99 -8.30
CA SER A 52 -22.40 5.87 -8.44
C SER A 52 -21.06 6.11 -7.74
N THR A 53 -20.79 7.33 -7.27
CA THR A 53 -19.54 7.64 -6.55
C THR A 53 -19.51 6.94 -5.21
N MET A 54 -18.47 6.12 -5.01
CA MET A 54 -18.16 5.51 -3.72
C MET A 54 -17.21 6.40 -2.93
N SER A 55 -17.42 6.47 -1.62
CA SER A 55 -16.43 7.01 -0.69
C SER A 55 -15.16 6.15 -0.70
N PHE A 56 -14.04 6.72 -0.28
CA PHE A 56 -12.79 6.00 -0.08
C PHE A 56 -12.99 4.85 0.92
N ARG A 57 -13.76 5.09 1.99
CA ARG A 57 -14.15 4.10 2.98
C ARG A 57 -14.87 2.91 2.35
N ASP A 58 -15.94 3.15 1.60
CA ASP A 58 -16.77 2.07 1.04
C ASP A 58 -15.97 1.24 0.04
N ASN A 59 -15.22 1.91 -0.84
CA ASN A 59 -14.44 1.25 -1.88
C ASN A 59 -13.34 0.37 -1.29
N PHE A 60 -12.51 0.93 -0.41
CA PHE A 60 -11.39 0.19 0.18
C PHE A 60 -11.80 -0.79 1.27
N THR A 61 -12.96 -0.60 1.93
CA THR A 61 -13.53 -1.63 2.81
C THR A 61 -13.83 -2.91 2.02
N GLY A 62 -14.47 -2.77 0.86
CA GLY A 62 -14.68 -3.89 -0.05
C GLY A 62 -13.36 -4.54 -0.47
N PHE A 63 -12.39 -3.73 -0.91
CA PHE A 63 -11.05 -4.20 -1.29
C PHE A 63 -10.38 -5.01 -0.18
N TRP A 64 -10.29 -4.48 1.04
CA TRP A 64 -9.63 -5.17 2.16
C TRP A 64 -10.30 -6.48 2.54
N ASN A 65 -11.64 -6.53 2.50
CA ASN A 65 -12.39 -7.74 2.81
C ASN A 65 -12.12 -8.88 1.81
N MET A 66 -11.85 -8.58 0.53
CA MET A 66 -11.47 -9.61 -0.44
C MET A 66 -10.19 -10.36 -0.02
N TRP A 67 -9.24 -9.65 0.60
CA TRP A 67 -7.98 -10.22 1.07
C TRP A 67 -8.13 -10.85 2.45
N LYS A 68 -8.80 -10.16 3.39
CA LYS A 68 -9.01 -10.64 4.76
C LYS A 68 -9.73 -11.98 4.81
N HIS A 69 -10.69 -12.19 3.90
CA HIS A 69 -11.45 -13.44 3.80
C HIS A 69 -10.87 -14.44 2.80
N GLY A 70 -9.68 -14.18 2.24
CA GLY A 70 -9.01 -15.12 1.34
C GLY A 70 -9.77 -15.39 0.04
N ILE A 71 -10.58 -14.44 -0.43
CA ILE A 71 -11.41 -14.58 -1.63
C ILE A 71 -10.54 -14.63 -2.90
N ILE A 72 -9.42 -13.90 -2.91
CA ILE A 72 -8.55 -13.83 -4.09
C ILE A 72 -7.58 -15.02 -4.15
N THR A 73 -7.74 -15.85 -5.17
CA THR A 73 -6.79 -16.91 -5.55
C THR A 73 -5.91 -16.49 -6.73
N ARG A 74 -4.74 -17.10 -6.89
CA ARG A 74 -3.76 -16.78 -7.95
C ARG A 74 -3.11 -18.04 -8.48
N ASP A 75 -3.07 -18.17 -9.80
CA ASP A 75 -2.26 -19.18 -10.48
C ASP A 75 -0.84 -18.63 -10.70
N TYR A 76 0.07 -18.97 -9.79
CA TYR A 76 1.46 -18.51 -9.89
C TYR A 76 2.23 -19.14 -11.04
N ALA A 77 1.84 -20.32 -11.52
CA ALA A 77 2.49 -20.95 -12.66
C ALA A 77 2.18 -20.17 -13.95
N LEU A 78 0.91 -19.78 -14.13
CA LEU A 78 0.52 -18.90 -15.24
C LEU A 78 1.21 -17.54 -15.17
N LEU A 79 1.35 -16.95 -13.98
CA LEU A 79 2.09 -15.68 -13.82
C LEU A 79 3.58 -15.83 -14.16
N ASP A 80 4.18 -16.98 -13.83
CA ASP A 80 5.57 -17.29 -14.20
C ASP A 80 5.73 -17.51 -15.71
N GLU A 81 4.73 -18.07 -16.39
CA GLU A 81 4.71 -18.20 -17.84
C GLU A 81 4.64 -16.83 -18.54
N ILE A 82 3.69 -15.98 -18.13
CA ILE A 82 3.48 -14.66 -18.73
C ILE A 82 4.68 -13.74 -18.50
N HIS A 83 5.24 -13.73 -17.27
CA HIS A 83 6.38 -12.90 -16.95
C HIS A 83 7.42 -13.66 -16.10
N PRO A 84 8.35 -14.39 -16.75
CA PRO A 84 9.31 -15.26 -16.05
C PRO A 84 10.23 -14.51 -15.07
N ASN A 85 10.49 -13.23 -15.34
CA ASN A 85 11.36 -12.36 -14.55
C ASN A 85 10.60 -11.56 -13.48
N ARG A 86 9.32 -11.87 -13.21
CA ARG A 86 8.54 -11.17 -12.19
C ARG A 86 9.16 -11.33 -10.80
N ILE A 87 8.77 -10.42 -9.92
CA ILE A 87 9.01 -10.56 -8.48
C ILE A 87 8.10 -11.69 -7.95
N ARG A 88 8.72 -12.65 -7.25
CA ARG A 88 8.08 -13.90 -6.81
C ARG A 88 7.79 -13.95 -5.31
N SER A 89 8.41 -13.08 -4.52
CA SER A 89 8.20 -13.01 -3.06
C SER A 89 8.29 -11.59 -2.52
N ALA A 90 7.70 -11.36 -1.35
CA ALA A 90 7.85 -10.11 -0.60
C ALA A 90 9.33 -9.82 -0.28
N GLU A 91 10.11 -10.83 0.11
CA GLU A 91 11.54 -10.66 0.37
C GLU A 91 12.29 -10.15 -0.88
N GLN A 92 12.01 -10.75 -2.05
CA GLN A 92 12.64 -10.31 -3.29
C GLN A 92 12.27 -8.86 -3.61
N TRP A 93 11.01 -8.47 -3.38
CA TRP A 93 10.57 -7.08 -3.52
C TRP A 93 11.33 -6.15 -2.57
N PHE A 94 11.34 -6.46 -1.27
CA PHE A 94 12.00 -5.63 -0.26
C PHE A 94 13.50 -5.47 -0.53
N ARG A 95 14.21 -6.53 -0.94
CA ARG A 95 15.63 -6.45 -1.31
C ARG A 95 15.86 -5.53 -2.52
N ARG A 96 15.00 -5.63 -3.53
CA ARG A 96 15.06 -4.76 -4.71
C ARG A 96 14.84 -3.30 -4.32
N GLU A 97 13.84 -3.02 -3.50
CA GLU A 97 13.51 -1.65 -3.10
C GLU A 97 14.52 -1.04 -2.13
N ASP A 98 15.11 -1.83 -1.22
CA ASP A 98 16.22 -1.37 -0.38
C ASP A 98 17.43 -0.98 -1.24
N ARG A 99 17.81 -1.85 -2.17
CA ARG A 99 18.92 -1.58 -3.11
C ARG A 99 18.65 -0.33 -3.93
N LEU A 100 17.48 -0.23 -4.57
CA LEU A 100 17.10 0.90 -5.41
C LEU A 100 17.06 2.21 -4.61
N GLY A 101 16.55 2.18 -3.38
CA GLY A 101 16.56 3.33 -2.49
C GLY A 101 17.97 3.86 -2.24
N ARG A 102 18.92 2.96 -1.93
CA ARG A 102 20.33 3.31 -1.72
C ARG A 102 21.00 3.85 -2.99
N GLU A 103 20.78 3.20 -4.12
CA GLU A 103 21.34 3.62 -5.43
C GLU A 103 20.86 5.03 -5.83
N LEU A 104 19.62 5.37 -5.49
CA LEU A 104 19.02 6.69 -5.75
C LEU A 104 19.32 7.72 -4.66
N GLY A 105 20.13 7.40 -3.65
CA GLY A 105 20.44 8.31 -2.54
C GLY A 105 19.26 8.58 -1.59
N LYS A 106 18.20 7.76 -1.63
CA LYS A 106 17.02 7.89 -0.75
C LYS A 106 17.19 7.20 0.61
N GLY A 107 18.35 6.56 0.85
CA GLY A 107 18.61 5.74 2.02
C GLY A 107 18.05 4.31 1.91
N SER A 108 18.20 3.56 3.00
CA SER A 108 17.68 2.21 3.14
C SER A 108 16.15 2.15 3.16
N LEU A 109 15.60 0.95 3.01
CA LEU A 109 14.17 0.71 3.17
C LEU A 109 13.69 1.07 4.58
N TRP A 110 14.48 0.79 5.63
CA TRP A 110 14.13 1.11 7.01
C TRP A 110 14.06 2.62 7.26
N GLU A 111 15.08 3.37 6.82
CA GLU A 111 15.13 4.82 7.03
C GLU A 111 13.91 5.50 6.38
N ARG A 112 13.56 5.11 5.16
CA ARG A 112 12.43 5.72 4.43
C ARG A 112 11.06 5.52 5.05
N VAL A 113 10.88 4.47 5.87
CA VAL A 113 9.57 4.23 6.52
C VAL A 113 9.45 4.92 7.88
N GLN A 114 10.50 5.57 8.38
CA GLN A 114 10.42 6.32 9.64
C GLN A 114 9.65 7.63 9.46
N PRO A 115 8.77 8.01 10.42
CA PRO A 115 7.95 9.21 10.31
C PRO A 115 8.75 10.50 10.09
N GLU A 116 9.92 10.64 10.71
CA GLU A 116 10.81 11.80 10.56
C GLU A 116 11.39 11.97 9.15
N ASN A 117 11.37 10.91 8.34
CA ASN A 117 11.88 10.92 6.98
C ASN A 117 10.76 11.06 5.93
N TRP A 118 9.50 11.20 6.36
CA TRP A 118 8.37 11.40 5.44
C TRP A 118 8.33 12.84 4.95
N SER A 119 8.24 12.99 3.63
CA SER A 119 8.10 14.27 2.94
C SER A 119 6.91 14.23 1.96
N VAL A 120 6.55 15.38 1.39
CA VAL A 120 5.54 15.44 0.32
C VAL A 120 5.97 14.57 -0.88
N ASP A 121 7.27 14.49 -1.17
CA ASP A 121 7.81 13.63 -2.24
C ASP A 121 7.75 12.12 -1.91
N SER A 122 7.47 11.78 -0.65
CA SER A 122 7.21 10.40 -0.23
C SER A 122 5.79 9.94 -0.61
N ALA A 123 4.91 10.87 -0.97
CA ALA A 123 3.55 10.56 -1.39
C ALA A 123 3.52 9.81 -2.73
N ILE A 124 2.99 8.60 -2.73
CA ILE A 124 2.86 7.76 -3.93
C ILE A 124 1.57 8.09 -4.70
N LEU A 125 0.55 8.62 -4.00
CA LEU A 125 -0.75 8.93 -4.59
C LEU A 125 -0.78 10.33 -5.20
N LYS A 126 -1.31 10.44 -6.43
CA LYS A 126 -1.48 11.72 -7.13
C LYS A 126 -2.23 12.75 -6.28
N SER A 127 -3.28 12.30 -5.58
CA SER A 127 -4.10 13.13 -4.69
C SER A 127 -3.29 13.83 -3.59
N SER A 128 -2.25 13.17 -3.08
CA SER A 128 -1.37 13.74 -2.06
C SER A 128 -0.23 14.54 -2.69
N ALA A 129 0.21 14.16 -3.89
CA ALA A 129 1.26 14.86 -4.62
C ALA A 129 0.81 16.24 -5.15
N ASP A 130 -0.47 16.42 -5.49
CA ASP A 130 -0.98 17.68 -6.06
C ASP A 130 -2.26 18.22 -5.41
N PHE A 131 -2.68 17.64 -4.30
CA PHE A 131 -3.89 18.04 -3.57
C PHE A 131 -5.16 18.03 -4.44
N ARG A 132 -5.24 17.12 -5.42
CA ARG A 132 -6.38 16.94 -6.33
C ARG A 132 -6.66 18.15 -7.22
N THR A 133 -5.63 18.92 -7.57
CA THR A 133 -5.77 20.12 -8.41
C THR A 133 -5.67 19.86 -9.91
N GLY A 134 -5.24 18.66 -10.32
CA GLY A 134 -5.11 18.26 -11.71
C GLY A 134 -6.42 17.82 -12.36
N ARG A 135 -6.37 17.60 -13.68
CA ARG A 135 -7.39 16.87 -14.44
C ARG A 135 -6.70 15.68 -15.13
N LEU A 136 -7.13 14.46 -14.78
CA LEU A 136 -6.83 13.21 -15.50
C LEU A 136 -7.66 13.11 -16.80
#